data_AF-A0A2N2PRG3-F1
#
_entry.id   AF-A0A2N2PRG3-F1
#
_cell.length_a   1.000
_cell.length_b   1.000
_cell.length_c   1.000
_cell.angle_alpha   90.00
_cell.angle_beta   90.00
_cell.angle_gamma   90.00
#
_symmetry.space_group_name_H-M   'P 1'
#
loop_
_entity.id
_entity.type
_entity.pdbx_description
1 polymer ?
#
loop_
_entity_poly.entity_id
_entity_poly.type
_entity_poly.pdbx_seq_one_letter_code
_entity_poly.pdbx_strand_id
1 'polypeptide(L)'
;MTRYTRVRLEPRGPFHFGGRGVGMEHSEVRLPADSLFSALCVVIAETHGEAAVRALLARFPTADAPAQPPFRLTSLMPYAGEVFLLPYPMIGPPKVAAALDLRKRKRFKAIRWASQAVFAHLAAGQP
;
A
#
# COMPACT_ATOMS: atom_id res chain seq x y z
N MET A 1 -2.30 -17.82 -11.03
CA MET A 1 -1.70 -16.46 -11.02
C MET A 1 -2.78 -15.46 -10.63
N THR A 2 -2.56 -14.66 -9.58
CA THR A 2 -3.48 -13.58 -9.22
C THR A 2 -3.33 -12.43 -10.22
N ARG A 3 -4.39 -12.11 -10.95
CA ARG A 3 -4.41 -10.97 -11.88
C ARG A 3 -4.75 -9.71 -11.08
N TYR A 4 -3.99 -8.65 -11.29
CA TYR A 4 -4.26 -7.33 -10.71
C TYR A 4 -4.12 -6.25 -11.77
N THR A 5 -4.86 -5.16 -11.59
CA THR A 5 -4.76 -3.97 -12.44
C THR A 5 -3.89 -2.94 -11.73
N ARG A 6 -2.90 -2.40 -12.42
CA ARG A 6 -2.10 -1.28 -11.91
C ARG A 6 -2.77 0.03 -12.32
N VAL A 7 -2.96 0.91 -11.35
CA VAL A 7 -3.44 2.27 -11.58
C VAL A 7 -2.33 3.22 -11.17
N ARG A 8 -1.79 3.98 -12.12
CA ARG A 8 -0.76 5.00 -11.86
C ARG A 8 -1.46 6.34 -11.61
N LEU A 9 -1.17 6.96 -10.48
CA LEU A 9 -1.56 8.35 -10.24
C LEU A 9 -0.40 9.26 -10.61
N GLU A 10 -0.61 10.14 -11.57
CA GLU A 10 0.33 11.18 -11.97
C GLU A 10 -0.06 12.49 -11.28
N PRO A 11 0.62 12.86 -10.18
CA PRO A 11 0.31 14.08 -9.48
C PRO A 11 0.57 15.30 -10.37
N ARG A 12 -0.39 16.23 -10.43
CA ARG A 12 -0.19 17.58 -10.98
C ARG A 12 0.40 18.57 -9.97
N GLY A 13 0.65 18.11 -8.75
CA GLY A 13 1.19 18.87 -7.63
C GLY A 13 1.51 17.93 -6.45
N PRO A 14 2.14 18.42 -5.38
CA PRO A 14 2.50 17.59 -4.25
C PRO A 14 1.25 16.97 -3.60
N PHE A 15 1.36 15.69 -3.23
CA PHE A 15 0.33 15.04 -2.41
C PHE A 15 0.48 15.46 -0.95
N HIS A 16 -0.66 15.59 -0.26
CA HIS A 16 -0.72 15.75 1.18
C HIS A 16 -1.51 14.58 1.77
N PHE A 17 -0.82 13.51 2.15
CA PHE A 17 -1.42 12.38 2.85
C PHE A 17 -1.15 12.53 4.34
N GLY A 18 -2.13 12.96 5.12
CA GLY A 18 -1.98 13.08 6.57
C GLY A 18 -1.83 11.71 7.23
N GLY A 19 -0.87 11.57 8.16
CA GLY A 19 -0.80 10.43 9.06
C GLY A 19 -1.83 10.50 10.19
N ARG A 20 -2.16 9.37 10.84
CA ARG A 20 -2.99 9.36 12.06
C ARG A 20 -2.08 9.39 13.31
N GLY A 21 -2.32 10.31 14.26
CA GLY A 21 -1.62 10.36 15.56
C GLY A 21 -1.54 11.76 16.19
N VAL A 22 -1.05 11.86 17.44
CA VAL A 22 -0.75 13.15 18.09
C VAL A 22 0.46 13.79 17.39
N GLY A 23 0.33 15.05 16.95
CA GLY A 23 1.32 15.69 16.07
C GLY A 23 1.04 15.43 14.58
N MET A 24 -0.18 15.78 14.14
CA MET A 24 -0.75 15.63 12.78
C MET A 24 -0.01 16.42 11.67
N GLU A 25 1.23 16.85 11.92
CA GLU A 25 1.96 17.78 11.05
C GLU A 25 2.83 17.08 10.00
N HIS A 26 2.76 15.75 9.88
CA HIS A 26 3.54 15.01 8.91
C HIS A 26 2.71 14.54 7.71
N SER A 27 3.31 14.67 6.52
CA SER A 27 2.81 14.10 5.29
C SER A 27 3.48 12.75 5.01
N GLU A 28 2.68 11.75 4.69
CA GLU A 28 3.11 10.42 4.29
C GLU A 28 3.34 10.34 2.77
N VAL A 29 4.25 9.46 2.36
CA VAL A 29 4.52 9.18 0.93
C VAL A 29 3.50 8.20 0.34
N ARG A 30 2.70 7.56 1.19
CA ARG A 30 1.70 6.55 0.84
C ARG A 30 0.32 6.94 1.36
N LEU A 31 -0.72 6.56 0.63
CA LEU A 31 -2.10 6.63 1.13
C LEU A 31 -2.58 5.22 1.53
N PRO A 32 -2.99 5.01 2.80
CA PRO A 32 -3.56 3.75 3.26
C PRO A 32 -4.77 3.28 2.42
N ALA A 33 -4.96 1.96 2.36
CA ALA A 33 -5.99 1.36 1.48
C ALA A 33 -7.42 1.70 1.92
N ASP A 34 -7.65 1.80 3.23
CA ASP A 34 -8.92 2.22 3.82
C ASP A 34 -9.27 3.66 3.47
N SER A 35 -8.28 4.56 3.50
CA SER A 35 -8.45 5.96 3.12
C SER A 35 -8.71 6.11 1.62
N LEU A 36 -7.99 5.34 0.79
CA LEU A 36 -8.24 5.28 -0.65
C LEU A 36 -9.63 4.71 -0.98
N PHE A 37 -10.06 3.66 -0.25
CA PHE A 37 -11.40 3.10 -0.40
C PHE A 37 -12.50 4.06 0.04
N SER A 38 -12.29 4.80 1.13
CA SER A 38 -13.20 5.87 1.57
C SER A 38 -13.34 6.96 0.51
N ALA A 39 -12.24 7.43 -0.07
CA ALA A 39 -12.27 8.41 -1.16
C ALA A 39 -13.05 7.87 -2.38
N LEU A 40 -12.88 6.59 -2.73
CA LEU A 40 -13.67 5.96 -3.80
C LEU A 40 -15.17 5.97 -3.47
N CYS A 41 -15.57 5.64 -2.24
CA CYS A 41 -16.97 5.70 -1.81
C CYS A 41 -17.54 7.12 -1.88
N VAL A 42 -16.77 8.15 -1.51
CA VAL A 42 -17.18 9.56 -1.63
C VAL A 42 -17.44 9.91 -3.10
N VAL A 43 -16.51 9.59 -3.99
CA VAL A 43 -16.68 9.87 -5.43
C VAL A 43 -17.90 9.12 -6.00
N ILE A 44 -18.12 7.86 -5.61
CA ILE A 44 -19.32 7.10 -6.03
C ILE A 44 -20.60 7.75 -5.50
N ALA A 45 -20.62 8.20 -4.24
CA ALA A 45 -21.77 8.89 -3.67
C ALA A 45 -22.09 10.19 -4.44
N GLU A 46 -21.06 10.97 -4.76
CA GLU A 46 -21.20 12.23 -5.51
C GLU A 46 -21.68 12.02 -6.95
N THR A 47 -21.23 10.93 -7.60
CA THR A 47 -21.49 10.70 -9.04
C THR A 47 -22.69 9.79 -9.32
N HIS A 48 -23.02 8.88 -8.40
CA HIS A 48 -24.04 7.83 -8.58
C HIS A 48 -25.02 7.73 -7.40
N GLY A 49 -24.88 8.59 -6.38
CA GLY A 49 -25.74 8.62 -5.20
C GLY A 49 -25.39 7.59 -4.12
N GLU A 50 -25.88 7.82 -2.90
CA GLU A 50 -25.61 6.95 -1.75
C GLU A 50 -26.11 5.51 -1.93
N ALA A 51 -27.19 5.31 -2.67
CA ALA A 51 -27.73 3.98 -2.94
C ALA A 51 -26.72 3.10 -3.69
N ALA A 52 -25.93 3.68 -4.60
CA ALA A 52 -24.87 2.97 -5.31
C ALA A 52 -23.74 2.54 -4.37
N VAL A 53 -23.37 3.38 -3.39
CA VAL A 53 -22.40 3.01 -2.36
C VAL A 53 -22.93 1.85 -1.50
N ARG A 54 -24.18 1.91 -1.03
CA ARG A 54 -24.79 0.84 -0.24
C ARG A 54 -24.84 -0.48 -1.02
N ALA A 55 -25.22 -0.43 -2.29
CA ALA A 55 -25.24 -1.60 -3.17
C ALA A 55 -23.84 -2.20 -3.38
N LEU A 56 -22.80 -1.35 -3.49
CA LEU A 56 -21.41 -1.82 -3.57
C LEU A 56 -20.97 -2.49 -2.26
N LEU A 57 -21.20 -1.84 -1.11
CA LEU A 57 -20.79 -2.35 0.20
C LEU A 57 -21.49 -3.66 0.57
N ALA A 58 -22.76 -3.83 0.19
CA ALA A 58 -23.50 -5.07 0.40
C ALA A 58 -22.89 -6.31 -0.29
N ARG A 59 -21.98 -6.11 -1.27
CA ARG A 59 -21.28 -7.19 -1.97
C ARG A 59 -19.99 -7.62 -1.27
N PHE A 60 -19.50 -6.86 -0.29
CA PHE A 60 -18.32 -7.23 0.48
C PHE A 60 -18.69 -8.26 1.58
N PRO A 61 -17.77 -9.17 1.92
CA PRO A 61 -18.03 -10.17 2.94
C PRO A 61 -18.20 -9.52 4.32
N THR A 62 -19.10 -10.09 5.12
CA THR A 62 -19.25 -9.76 6.55
C THR A 62 -18.81 -10.93 7.42
N ALA A 63 -18.75 -10.72 8.74
CA ALA A 63 -18.46 -11.79 9.68
C ALA A 63 -19.49 -12.94 9.58
N ASP A 64 -20.76 -12.60 9.36
CA ASP A 64 -21.87 -13.55 9.30
C ASP A 64 -22.11 -14.13 7.90
N ALA A 65 -21.56 -13.50 6.85
CA ALA A 65 -21.70 -13.93 5.46
C ALA A 65 -20.33 -13.92 4.75
N PRO A 66 -19.49 -14.95 4.96
CA PRO A 66 -18.17 -15.03 4.34
C PRO A 66 -18.31 -15.25 2.82
N ALA A 67 -17.64 -14.39 2.05
CA ALA A 67 -17.60 -14.43 0.59
C ALA A 67 -16.27 -13.85 0.08
N GLN A 68 -16.02 -13.97 -1.23
CA GLN A 68 -14.93 -13.22 -1.85
C GLN A 68 -15.38 -11.78 -2.10
N PRO A 69 -14.58 -10.76 -1.74
CA PRO A 69 -14.94 -9.37 -2.03
C PRO A 69 -14.94 -9.13 -3.54
N PRO A 70 -15.77 -8.21 -4.05
CA PRO A 70 -15.85 -7.92 -5.49
C PRO A 70 -14.52 -7.41 -6.05
N PHE A 71 -13.69 -6.78 -5.21
CA PHE A 71 -12.31 -6.44 -5.50
C PHE A 71 -11.51 -6.32 -4.20
N ARG A 72 -10.18 -6.31 -4.32
CA ARG A 72 -9.24 -5.96 -3.25
C ARG A 72 -8.39 -4.79 -3.71
N LEU A 73 -8.16 -3.85 -2.81
CA LEU A 73 -7.36 -2.66 -3.07
C LEU A 73 -6.12 -2.68 -2.19
N THR A 74 -4.97 -2.34 -2.77
CA THR A 74 -3.75 -2.09 -1.99
C THR A 74 -3.69 -0.62 -1.62
N SER A 75 -2.86 -0.28 -0.63
CA SER A 75 -2.50 1.13 -0.42
C SER A 75 -1.85 1.73 -1.66
N LEU A 76 -1.94 3.04 -1.82
CA LEU A 76 -1.18 3.76 -2.82
C LEU A 76 0.31 3.73 -2.44
N MET A 77 1.16 3.30 -3.36
CA MET A 77 2.60 3.12 -3.14
C MET A 77 3.38 3.99 -4.12
N PRO A 78 4.59 4.44 -3.75
CA PRO A 78 5.41 5.27 -4.63
C PRO A 78 5.92 4.47 -5.84
N TYR A 79 6.24 5.21 -6.89
CA TYR A 79 6.99 4.72 -8.04
C TYR A 79 8.03 5.78 -8.45
N ALA A 80 9.08 5.35 -9.13
CA ALA A 80 10.10 6.23 -9.69
C ALA A 80 10.29 5.89 -11.18
N GLY A 81 9.78 6.76 -12.05
CA GLY A 81 9.68 6.46 -13.49
C GLY A 81 8.85 5.20 -13.72
N GLU A 82 9.46 4.16 -14.27
CA GLU A 82 8.82 2.87 -14.54
C GLU A 82 9.00 1.83 -13.42
N VAL A 83 9.67 2.22 -12.32
CA VAL A 83 9.93 1.33 -11.18
C VAL A 83 8.86 1.49 -10.12
N PHE A 84 7.95 0.51 -10.04
CA PHE A 84 6.98 0.40 -8.96
C PHE A 84 7.64 -0.15 -7.69
N LEU A 85 7.42 0.55 -6.57
CA LEU A 85 7.98 0.18 -5.29
C LEU A 85 6.92 -0.49 -4.42
N LEU A 86 7.33 -1.52 -3.69
CA LEU A 86 6.55 -2.25 -2.70
C LEU A 86 7.10 -1.97 -1.31
N PRO A 87 6.27 -2.01 -0.25
CA PRO A 87 6.76 -1.86 1.11
C PRO A 87 7.79 -2.95 1.40
N TYR A 88 8.88 -2.58 2.08
CA TYR A 88 9.87 -3.56 2.50
C TYR A 88 9.18 -4.65 3.34
N PRO A 89 9.32 -5.94 3.00
CA PRO A 89 8.62 -7.01 3.71
C PRO A 89 9.09 -7.06 5.15
N MET A 90 8.19 -7.36 6.10
CA MET A 90 8.51 -7.50 7.53
C MET A 90 9.27 -8.81 7.85
N ILE A 91 10.24 -9.13 7.01
CA ILE A 91 11.25 -10.14 7.26
C ILE A 91 12.47 -9.40 7.84
N GLY A 92 13.15 -9.99 8.80
CA GLY A 92 14.37 -9.40 9.35
C GLY A 92 15.41 -9.06 8.25
N PRO A 93 16.46 -8.29 8.56
CA PRO A 93 17.52 -8.06 7.58
C PRO A 93 18.06 -9.41 7.06
N PRO A 94 18.47 -9.52 5.78
CA PRO A 94 18.99 -10.77 5.23
C PRO A 94 20.07 -11.38 6.14
N LYS A 95 20.17 -12.71 6.20
CA LYS A 95 21.17 -13.38 7.07
C LYS A 95 22.60 -12.91 6.79
N VAL A 96 22.90 -12.57 5.54
CA VAL A 96 24.19 -11.97 5.12
C VAL A 96 24.47 -10.65 5.85
N ALA A 97 23.43 -9.86 6.15
CA ALA A 97 23.54 -8.63 6.93
C ALA A 97 23.77 -8.85 8.44
N ALA A 98 23.57 -10.07 8.96
CA ALA A 98 23.96 -10.41 10.33
C ALA A 98 25.48 -10.45 10.49
N ALA A 99 26.21 -10.83 9.42
CA ALA A 99 27.68 -10.80 9.35
C ALA A 99 28.26 -9.41 9.01
N LEU A 100 27.41 -8.41 8.74
CA LEU A 100 27.85 -7.04 8.44
C LEU A 100 28.04 -6.19 9.70
N ASP A 101 28.88 -5.16 9.57
CA ASP A 101 29.06 -4.13 10.59
C ASP A 101 27.73 -3.47 11.04
N LEU A 102 27.72 -2.90 12.25
CA LEU A 102 26.53 -2.28 12.85
C LEU A 102 25.91 -1.16 12.00
N ARG A 103 26.73 -0.41 11.23
CA ARG A 103 26.25 0.71 10.41
C ARG A 103 25.47 0.19 9.20
N LYS A 104 25.95 -0.86 8.54
CA LYS A 104 25.26 -1.54 7.44
C LYS A 104 23.90 -2.07 7.89
N ARG A 105 23.83 -2.70 9.07
CA ARG A 105 22.55 -3.20 9.63
C ARG A 105 21.52 -2.10 9.88
N LYS A 106 21.96 -0.93 10.39
CA LYS A 106 21.07 0.23 10.58
C LYS A 106 20.51 0.74 9.25
N ARG A 107 21.31 0.78 8.18
CA ARG A 107 20.86 1.20 6.85
C ARG A 107 19.80 0.26 6.28
N PHE A 108 19.97 -1.06 6.42
CA PHE A 108 18.94 -2.03 6.01
C PHE A 108 17.60 -1.82 6.74
N LYS A 109 17.63 -1.57 8.05
CA LYS A 109 16.42 -1.27 8.84
C LYS A 109 15.75 0.05 8.46
N ALA A 110 16.45 0.95 7.79
CA ALA A 110 15.91 2.22 7.32
C ALA A 110 15.20 2.11 5.96
N ILE A 111 15.40 1.02 5.22
CA ILE A 111 14.72 0.80 3.94
C ILE A 111 13.22 0.63 4.19
N ARG A 112 12.40 1.41 3.48
CA ARG A 112 10.94 1.37 3.56
C ARG A 112 10.31 0.79 2.29
N TRP A 113 11.01 0.86 1.18
CA TRP A 113 10.52 0.57 -0.15
C TRP A 113 11.55 -0.25 -0.93
N ALA A 114 11.08 -1.25 -1.68
CA ALA A 114 11.89 -2.10 -2.54
C ALA A 114 11.26 -2.19 -3.93
N SER A 115 12.06 -2.30 -4.98
CA SER A 115 11.53 -2.63 -6.31
C SER A 115 10.85 -4.01 -6.27
N GLN A 116 9.95 -4.27 -7.22
CA GLN A 116 9.27 -5.57 -7.30
C GLN A 116 10.25 -6.76 -7.35
N ALA A 117 11.35 -6.63 -8.10
CA ALA A 117 12.37 -7.68 -8.20
C ALA A 117 13.06 -7.92 -6.85
N VAL A 118 13.47 -6.86 -6.16
CA VAL A 118 14.13 -6.97 -4.84
C VAL A 118 13.13 -7.51 -3.81
N PHE A 119 11.89 -7.01 -3.81
CA PHE A 119 10.83 -7.52 -2.94
C PHE A 119 10.61 -9.02 -3.11
N ALA A 120 10.62 -9.53 -4.34
CA ALA A 120 10.45 -10.96 -4.61
C ALA A 120 11.60 -11.81 -4.03
N HIS A 121 12.85 -11.37 -4.20
CA HIS A 121 14.01 -12.04 -3.61
C HIS A 121 13.93 -12.03 -2.08
N LEU A 122 13.67 -10.86 -1.50
CA LEU A 122 13.51 -10.68 -0.06
C LEU A 122 12.38 -11.58 0.47
N ALA A 123 11.20 -11.55 -0.13
CA ALA A 123 10.05 -12.37 0.29
C ALA A 123 10.33 -13.87 0.20
N ALA A 124 11.24 -14.32 -0.68
CA ALA A 124 11.72 -15.68 -0.76
C ALA A 124 12.85 -16.02 0.25
N GLY A 125 13.26 -15.07 1.08
CA GLY A 125 14.36 -15.21 2.04
C GLY A 125 15.76 -15.14 1.41
N GLN A 126 15.85 -14.67 0.17
CA GLN A 126 17.10 -14.54 -0.58
C GLN A 126 17.74 -13.16 -0.32
N PRO A 127 19.08 -13.09 -0.23
CA PRO A 127 19.81 -11.85 0.07
C PRO A 127 19.76 -10.81 -1.04
#